data_AF-A0A8B0KFW4-F1
#
_entry.id   AF-A0A8B0KFW4-F1
#
_cell.length_a   1.000
_cell.length_b   1.000
_cell.length_c   1.000
_cell.angle_alpha   90.00
_cell.angle_beta   90.00
_cell.angle_gamma   90.00
#
_symmetry.space_group_name_H-M   'P 1'
#
loop_
_entity.id
_entity.type
_entity.pdbx_description
1 polymer ?
#
loop_
_entity_poly.entity_id
_entity_poly.type
_entity_poly.pdbx_seq_one_letter_code
_entity_poly.pdbx_strand_id
1 'polypeptide(L)'
;MMANLFSSFEPSTFNSSSFSLNWMSTFLLIIVIPPLFWLIPSRWNYLWIEVMSAIHKEFKILIKNPQWKGSTLIFCSLFSLILINNFMGLFPYIFTSSSHMSFTLSLSLPLWVSFMIFGWLNNTMHMFAHLVPQGAPTPLLPFLVIIETISNLIRPGTLAIRLTANMIAGHLLLTLLGNSGATLNLQSLNILIIIQTLLLILESAVAMIQAYVFSILTTIYSSEVA
;
A
#
# COMPACT_ATOMS: atom_id res chain seq x y z
N MET A 1 16.17 27.43 12.52
CA MET A 1 16.51 26.71 11.28
C MET A 1 15.20 26.55 10.53
N MET A 2 15.07 27.06 9.30
CA MET A 2 13.81 26.90 8.55
C MET A 2 13.65 25.40 8.34
N ALA A 3 12.76 24.75 9.11
CA ALA A 3 12.45 23.37 8.88
C ALA A 3 11.75 23.32 7.52
N ASN A 4 12.51 22.97 6.48
CA ASN A 4 11.94 22.67 5.18
C ASN A 4 10.78 21.69 5.43
N LEU A 5 9.64 21.89 4.78
CA LEU A 5 8.46 21.01 4.93
C LEU A 5 8.82 19.52 4.74
N PHE A 6 9.84 19.27 3.91
CA PHE A 6 10.38 17.95 3.61
C PHE A 6 11.27 17.34 4.70
N SER A 7 11.68 18.10 5.72
CA SER A 7 12.48 17.58 6.85
C SER A 7 11.77 16.45 7.61
N SER A 8 10.43 16.45 7.60
CA SER A 8 9.62 15.35 8.17
C SER A 8 9.77 14.01 7.42
N PHE A 9 10.22 14.06 6.16
CA PHE A 9 10.45 12.89 5.31
C PHE A 9 11.94 12.51 5.21
N GLU A 10 12.85 13.19 5.92
CA GLU A 10 14.27 12.83 5.84
C GLU A 10 14.54 11.54 6.64
N PRO A 11 15.02 10.46 5.99
CA PRO A 11 15.29 9.18 6.67
C PRO A 11 16.58 9.22 7.50
N SER A 12 17.47 10.18 7.23
CA SER A 12 18.73 10.35 7.95
C SER A 12 18.48 11.08 9.26
N THR A 13 18.71 10.39 10.38
CA THR A 13 18.73 11.04 11.69
C THR A 13 20.02 11.85 11.88
N PHE A 14 19.92 12.93 12.65
CA PHE A 14 20.98 13.89 12.94
C PHE A 14 22.06 13.25 13.84
N ASN A 15 23.04 12.55 13.26
CA ASN A 15 24.45 12.46 13.69
C ASN A 15 25.22 11.45 12.84
N SER A 16 26.54 11.60 12.80
CA SER A 16 27.55 10.84 12.04
C SER A 16 27.65 9.33 12.28
N SER A 17 26.59 8.67 12.76
CA SER A 17 26.50 7.21 12.89
C SER A 17 25.51 6.69 11.85
N SER A 18 25.95 5.72 11.05
CA SER A 18 25.27 5.09 9.90
C SER A 18 23.91 4.41 10.17
N PHE A 19 23.29 4.62 11.33
CA PHE A 19 22.03 3.97 11.69
C PHE A 19 20.85 4.91 11.42
N SER A 20 20.10 4.63 10.36
CA SER A 20 18.84 5.30 10.03
C SER A 20 17.70 4.78 10.91
N LEU A 21 17.64 5.24 12.16
CA LEU A 21 16.65 4.78 13.16
C LEU A 21 15.18 5.05 12.77
N ASN A 22 14.91 6.00 11.88
CA ASN A 22 13.54 6.30 11.43
C ASN A 22 12.87 5.07 10.77
N TRP A 23 13.65 4.20 10.14
CA TRP A 23 13.14 2.96 9.55
C TRP A 23 12.63 1.96 10.59
N MET A 24 13.01 2.11 11.87
CA MET A 24 12.48 1.28 12.96
C MET A 24 10.96 1.42 13.11
N SER A 25 10.36 2.50 12.61
CA SER A 25 8.90 2.65 12.61
C SER A 25 8.19 1.52 11.86
N THR A 26 8.83 0.95 10.82
CA THR A 26 8.29 -0.21 10.10
C THR A 26 8.12 -1.45 10.98
N PHE A 27 9.00 -1.65 11.97
CA PHE A 27 8.96 -2.79 12.87
C PHE A 27 7.92 -2.66 13.98
N LEU A 28 7.36 -1.46 14.19
CA LEU A 28 6.21 -1.27 15.10
C LEU A 28 5.00 -2.12 14.68
N LEU A 29 4.92 -2.50 13.39
CA LEU A 29 3.94 -3.44 12.87
C LEU A 29 3.80 -4.70 13.71
N ILE A 30 4.93 -5.27 14.14
CA ILE A 30 4.97 -6.58 14.81
C ILE A 30 4.34 -6.51 16.20
N ILE A 31 4.39 -5.34 16.85
CA ILE A 31 3.84 -5.13 18.19
C ILE A 31 2.32 -4.92 18.14
N VAL A 32 1.82 -4.30 17.07
CA VAL A 32 0.40 -3.98 16.90
C VAL A 32 -0.42 -5.23 16.60
N ILE A 33 0.17 -6.25 15.97
CA ILE A 33 -0.54 -7.50 15.67
C ILE A 33 -0.80 -8.26 16.98
N PRO A 34 -2.07 -8.51 17.34
CA PRO A 34 -2.39 -9.16 18.60
C PRO A 34 -1.85 -10.60 18.64
N PRO A 35 -1.05 -10.98 19.66
CA PRO A 35 -0.53 -12.33 19.74
C PRO A 35 -1.61 -13.32 20.19
N LEU A 36 -1.65 -14.49 19.56
CA LEU A 36 -2.64 -15.55 19.80
C LEU A 36 -2.14 -16.59 20.83
N PHE A 37 -1.73 -16.14 22.01
CA PHE A 37 -1.20 -17.05 23.04
C PHE A 37 -2.28 -17.85 23.78
N TRP A 38 -3.51 -17.34 23.87
CA TRP A 38 -4.56 -17.91 24.71
C TRP A 38 -5.64 -18.60 23.87
N LEU A 39 -6.18 -19.70 24.41
CA LEU A 39 -7.21 -20.53 23.78
C LEU A 39 -8.53 -19.75 23.56
N ILE A 40 -8.82 -18.79 24.44
CA ILE A 40 -9.91 -17.83 24.28
C ILE A 40 -9.30 -16.50 23.79
N PRO A 41 -9.67 -16.00 22.59
CA PRO A 41 -9.14 -14.75 22.08
C PRO A 41 -9.64 -13.57 22.93
N SER A 42 -8.75 -12.60 23.16
CA SER A 42 -9.14 -11.30 23.73
C SER A 42 -10.11 -10.57 22.78
N ARG A 43 -10.85 -9.56 23.27
CA ARG A 43 -11.75 -8.75 22.42
C ARG A 43 -11.02 -8.14 21.22
N TRP A 44 -9.77 -7.69 21.42
CA TRP A 44 -8.92 -7.16 20.36
C TRP A 44 -8.51 -8.23 19.35
N ASN A 45 -8.11 -9.41 19.82
CA ASN A 45 -7.80 -10.55 18.94
C ASN A 45 -9.03 -10.99 18.15
N TYR A 46 -10.21 -11.01 18.77
CA TYR A 46 -11.46 -11.38 18.11
C TYR A 46 -11.81 -10.41 16.98
N LEU A 47 -11.74 -9.10 17.23
CA LEU A 47 -11.94 -8.08 16.18
C LEU A 47 -10.95 -8.26 15.02
N TRP A 48 -9.68 -8.52 15.33
CA TRP A 48 -8.67 -8.77 14.31
C TRP A 48 -8.95 -10.03 13.49
N ILE A 49 -9.36 -11.13 14.14
CA ILE A 49 -9.75 -12.38 13.46
C ILE A 49 -10.95 -12.14 12.54
N GLU A 50 -11.97 -11.43 13.00
CA GLU A 50 -13.16 -11.12 12.19
C GLU A 50 -12.79 -10.32 10.93
N VAL A 51 -12.00 -9.25 11.08
CA VAL A 51 -11.50 -8.44 9.94
C VAL A 51 -10.72 -9.31 8.96
N MET A 52 -9.74 -10.09 9.44
CA MET A 52 -8.92 -10.94 8.58
C MET A 52 -9.76 -12.05 7.90
N SER A 53 -10.79 -12.57 8.57
CA SER A 53 -11.69 -13.58 8.01
C SER A 53 -12.58 -13.02 6.91
N ALA A 54 -13.06 -11.78 7.05
CA ALA A 54 -13.85 -11.09 6.03
C ALA A 54 -13.02 -10.86 4.77
N ILE A 55 -11.80 -10.35 4.93
CA ILE A 55 -10.85 -10.13 3.83
C ILE A 55 -10.50 -11.45 3.13
N HIS A 56 -10.26 -12.51 3.90
CA HIS A 56 -9.99 -13.83 3.34
C HIS A 56 -11.15 -14.35 2.48
N LYS A 57 -12.40 -14.13 2.90
CA LYS A 57 -13.59 -14.53 2.11
C LYS A 57 -13.66 -13.76 0.79
N GLU A 58 -13.41 -12.46 0.80
CA GLU A 58 -13.36 -11.64 -0.41
C GLU A 58 -12.28 -12.13 -1.38
N PHE A 59 -11.03 -12.30 -0.93
CA PHE A 59 -9.94 -12.77 -1.78
C PHE A 59 -10.16 -14.20 -2.30
N LYS A 60 -10.82 -15.04 -1.51
CA LYS A 60 -11.18 -16.39 -1.93
C LYS A 60 -12.20 -16.40 -3.07
N ILE A 61 -13.10 -15.41 -3.14
CA ILE A 61 -14.04 -15.25 -4.26
C ILE A 61 -13.30 -14.85 -5.54
N LEU A 62 -12.29 -13.98 -5.42
CA LEU A 62 -11.45 -13.55 -6.54
C LEU A 62 -10.60 -14.69 -7.12
N ILE A 63 -10.06 -15.55 -6.26
CA ILE A 63 -9.26 -16.71 -6.69
C ILE A 63 -10.21 -17.85 -7.09
N LYS A 64 -10.65 -17.83 -8.35
CA LYS A 64 -11.58 -18.83 -8.92
C LYS A 64 -11.06 -20.28 -8.88
N ASN A 65 -9.75 -20.49 -8.76
CA ASN A 65 -9.14 -21.81 -8.85
C ASN A 65 -8.93 -22.49 -7.47
N PRO A 66 -9.51 -23.69 -7.23
CA PRO A 66 -9.43 -24.39 -5.94
C PRO A 66 -8.05 -25.04 -5.65
N GLN A 67 -7.12 -25.01 -6.60
CA GLN A 67 -5.80 -25.63 -6.45
C GLN A 67 -4.89 -24.88 -5.45
N TRP A 68 -5.13 -23.59 -5.22
CA TRP A 68 -4.22 -22.73 -4.45
C TRP A 68 -4.71 -22.52 -3.02
N LYS A 69 -4.75 -23.60 -2.23
CA LYS A 69 -5.04 -23.52 -0.79
C LYS A 69 -3.87 -22.87 -0.07
N GLY A 70 -3.90 -21.55 0.07
CA GLY A 70 -2.94 -20.78 0.88
C GLY A 70 -2.47 -19.46 0.28
N SER A 71 -2.72 -19.20 -1.00
CA SER A 71 -2.32 -17.93 -1.64
C SER A 71 -2.95 -16.70 -1.00
N THR A 72 -4.16 -16.85 -0.46
CA THR A 72 -4.87 -15.81 0.30
C THR A 72 -4.13 -15.32 1.55
N LEU A 73 -3.23 -16.12 2.13
CA LEU A 73 -2.46 -15.73 3.31
C LEU A 73 -1.51 -14.55 2.99
N ILE A 74 -0.83 -14.61 1.85
CA ILE A 74 0.12 -13.58 1.43
C ILE A 74 -0.62 -12.26 1.27
N PHE A 75 -1.74 -12.26 0.55
CA PHE A 75 -2.55 -11.05 0.33
C PHE A 75 -3.14 -10.49 1.64
N CYS A 76 -3.57 -11.36 2.55
CA CYS A 76 -4.08 -10.95 3.86
C CYS A 76 -2.98 -10.31 4.71
N SER A 77 -1.76 -10.86 4.70
CA SER A 77 -0.60 -10.29 5.40
C SER A 77 -0.11 -8.97 4.79
N LEU A 78 -0.18 -8.82 3.47
CA LEU A 78 0.16 -7.56 2.78
C LEU A 78 -0.84 -6.46 3.14
N PHE A 79 -2.12 -6.79 3.16
CA PHE A 79 -3.16 -5.85 3.58
C PHE A 79 -2.91 -5.35 5.01
N SER A 80 -2.68 -6.25 5.97
CA SER A 80 -2.45 -5.86 7.36
C SER A 80 -1.17 -5.02 7.52
N LEU A 81 -0.10 -5.38 6.79
CA LEU A 81 1.16 -4.63 6.80
C LEU A 81 1.00 -3.20 6.32
N ILE A 82 0.29 -2.99 5.22
CA ILE A 82 0.11 -1.65 4.64
C ILE A 82 -0.85 -0.82 5.50
N LEU A 83 -1.95 -1.41 5.98
CA LEU A 83 -2.95 -0.72 6.78
C LEU A 83 -2.34 -0.15 8.06
N ILE A 84 -1.60 -0.97 8.81
CA ILE A 84 -1.02 -0.52 10.09
C ILE A 84 0.06 0.55 9.85
N ASN A 85 0.92 0.40 8.83
CA ASN A 85 1.93 1.41 8.54
C ASN A 85 1.32 2.75 8.13
N ASN A 86 0.28 2.73 7.28
CA ASN A 86 -0.38 3.96 6.86
C ASN A 86 -1.13 4.63 8.01
N PHE A 87 -1.85 3.86 8.83
CA PHE A 87 -2.57 4.39 9.97
C PHE A 87 -1.63 4.96 11.03
N MET A 88 -0.53 4.27 11.31
CA MET A 88 0.48 4.73 12.26
C MET A 88 1.16 6.02 11.77
N GLY A 89 1.29 6.18 10.46
CA GLY A 89 1.86 7.37 9.84
C GLY A 89 0.98 8.63 9.91
N LEU A 90 -0.31 8.51 10.26
CA LEU A 90 -1.19 9.67 10.45
C LEU A 90 -1.02 10.31 11.84
N PHE A 91 -0.41 9.61 12.79
CA PHE A 91 -0.13 10.17 14.10
C PHE A 91 0.99 11.21 14.04
N PRO A 92 0.91 12.29 14.84
CA PRO A 92 1.91 13.33 14.84
C PRO A 92 3.27 12.77 15.26
N TYR A 93 4.33 13.25 14.60
CA TYR A 93 5.74 12.92 14.86
C TYR A 93 6.16 11.48 14.54
N ILE A 94 5.29 10.67 13.92
CA ILE A 94 5.66 9.33 13.50
C ILE A 94 6.18 9.35 12.07
N PHE A 95 7.39 8.83 11.86
CA PHE A 95 7.95 8.70 10.52
C PHE A 95 7.16 7.68 9.69
N THR A 96 6.61 8.15 8.57
CA THR A 96 5.80 7.35 7.64
C THR A 96 6.70 6.60 6.66
N SER A 97 6.99 5.33 6.93
CA SER A 97 7.79 4.49 6.03
C SER A 97 7.16 4.32 4.65
N SER A 98 5.82 4.36 4.56
CA SER A 98 5.07 4.21 3.32
C SER A 98 5.13 5.42 2.38
N SER A 99 5.59 6.58 2.86
CA SER A 99 5.84 7.75 2.00
C SER A 99 7.03 7.55 1.06
N HIS A 100 8.00 6.71 1.44
CA HIS A 100 9.17 6.45 0.62
C HIS A 100 8.89 5.42 -0.47
N MET A 101 9.22 5.80 -1.70
CA MET A 101 9.12 4.91 -2.87
C MET A 101 9.95 3.65 -2.75
N SER A 102 11.08 3.68 -2.02
CA SER A 102 11.88 2.49 -1.77
C SER A 102 11.10 1.42 -0.99
N PHE A 103 10.30 1.81 0.01
CA PHE A 103 9.49 0.87 0.78
C PHE A 103 8.40 0.24 -0.08
N THR A 104 7.60 1.04 -0.78
CA THR A 104 6.46 0.53 -1.57
C THR A 104 6.90 -0.28 -2.78
N LEU A 105 7.99 0.13 -3.45
CA LEU A 105 8.58 -0.63 -4.56
C LEU A 105 9.19 -1.95 -4.07
N SER A 106 9.80 -1.98 -2.88
CA SER A 106 10.32 -3.22 -2.29
C SER A 106 9.21 -4.23 -1.99
N LEU A 107 7.97 -3.76 -1.77
CA LEU A 107 6.81 -4.63 -1.59
C LEU A 107 6.23 -5.09 -2.94
N SER A 108 6.05 -4.19 -3.90
CA SER A 108 5.33 -4.47 -5.15
C SER A 108 6.17 -5.23 -6.19
N LEU A 109 7.46 -4.92 -6.31
CA LEU A 109 8.32 -5.48 -7.36
C LEU A 109 8.59 -6.97 -7.16
N PRO A 110 8.95 -7.47 -5.95
CA PRO A 110 9.16 -8.90 -5.74
C PRO A 110 7.90 -9.72 -5.96
N LEU A 111 6.73 -9.22 -5.53
CA LEU A 111 5.43 -9.87 -5.78
C LEU A 111 5.18 -10.01 -7.28
N TRP A 112 5.35 -8.93 -8.03
CA TRP A 112 5.15 -8.96 -9.48
C TRP A 112 6.14 -9.88 -10.19
N VAL A 113 7.43 -9.82 -9.85
CA VAL A 113 8.45 -10.71 -10.44
C VAL A 113 8.12 -12.18 -10.15
N SER A 114 7.66 -12.48 -8.94
CA SER A 114 7.26 -13.85 -8.58
C SER A 114 6.09 -14.36 -9.43
N PHE A 115 5.10 -13.52 -9.72
CA PHE A 115 3.99 -13.88 -10.60
C PHE A 115 4.44 -14.08 -12.04
N MET A 116 5.29 -13.21 -12.58
CA MET A 116 5.81 -13.35 -13.95
C MET A 116 6.63 -14.63 -14.13
N ILE A 117 7.52 -14.93 -13.18
CA ILE A 117 8.29 -16.17 -13.21
C ILE A 117 7.35 -17.38 -13.13
N PHE A 118 6.35 -17.33 -12.25
CA PHE A 118 5.36 -18.40 -12.13
C PHE A 118 4.60 -18.63 -13.46
N GLY A 119 4.10 -17.57 -14.09
CA GLY A 119 3.36 -17.67 -15.34
C GLY A 119 4.20 -18.22 -16.50
N TRP A 120 5.48 -17.83 -16.58
CA TRP A 120 6.38 -18.33 -17.63
C TRP A 120 6.77 -19.78 -17.41
N LEU A 121 6.84 -20.27 -16.17
CA LEU A 121 7.19 -21.65 -15.90
C LEU A 121 6.00 -22.60 -16.12
N ASN A 122 4.79 -22.22 -15.66
CA ASN A 122 3.67 -23.14 -15.65
C ASN A 122 2.82 -23.10 -16.92
N ASN A 123 2.55 -21.92 -17.49
CA ASN A 123 1.60 -21.75 -18.59
C ASN A 123 2.14 -20.79 -19.68
N THR A 124 3.26 -21.15 -20.32
CA THR A 124 3.90 -20.34 -21.38
C THR A 124 2.93 -19.95 -22.51
N MET A 125 2.16 -20.91 -23.03
CA MET A 125 1.26 -20.68 -24.16
C MET A 125 0.09 -19.75 -23.80
N HIS A 126 -0.43 -19.83 -22.57
CA HIS A 126 -1.48 -18.95 -22.10
C HIS A 126 -0.95 -17.52 -21.87
N MET A 127 0.27 -17.38 -21.35
CA MET A 127 0.91 -16.08 -21.17
C MET A 127 1.14 -15.36 -22.50
N PHE A 128 1.60 -16.06 -23.54
CA PHE A 128 1.76 -15.46 -24.87
C PHE A 128 0.41 -15.14 -25.53
N ALA A 129 -0.62 -15.96 -25.31
CA ALA A 129 -1.96 -15.68 -25.80
C ALA A 129 -2.58 -14.44 -25.15
N HIS A 130 -2.28 -14.17 -23.86
CA HIS A 130 -2.76 -12.95 -23.17
C HIS A 130 -2.17 -11.65 -23.76
N LEU A 131 -0.97 -11.70 -24.34
CA LEU A 131 -0.34 -10.53 -24.95
C LEU A 131 -1.05 -10.08 -26.24
N VAL A 132 -1.89 -10.93 -26.82
CA VAL A 132 -2.62 -10.64 -28.07
C VAL A 132 -4.12 -10.62 -27.77
N PRO A 133 -4.80 -9.46 -27.84
CA PRO A 133 -6.23 -9.40 -27.65
C PRO A 133 -6.93 -10.13 -28.79
N GLN A 134 -7.91 -10.94 -28.41
CA GLN A 134 -8.70 -11.72 -29.35
C GLN A 134 -9.53 -10.76 -30.24
N GLY A 135 -9.40 -10.91 -31.56
CA GLY A 135 -10.20 -10.17 -32.54
C GLY A 135 -9.59 -8.89 -33.11
N ALA A 136 -8.32 -8.57 -32.83
CA ALA A 136 -7.64 -7.42 -33.44
C ALA A 136 -7.23 -7.71 -34.91
N PRO A 137 -7.35 -6.73 -35.83
CA PRO A 137 -6.96 -6.91 -37.23
C PRO A 137 -5.44 -7.08 -37.35
N THR A 138 -5.01 -7.96 -38.26
CA THR A 138 -3.61 -8.41 -38.41
C THR A 138 -2.55 -7.30 -38.56
N PRO A 139 -2.80 -6.13 -39.16
CA PRO A 139 -1.78 -5.07 -39.28
C PRO A 139 -1.45 -4.39 -37.95
N LEU A 140 -2.40 -4.33 -37.00
CA LEU A 140 -2.25 -3.59 -35.73
C LEU A 140 -1.69 -4.46 -34.60
N LEU A 141 -1.66 -5.79 -34.78
CA LEU A 141 -1.18 -6.76 -33.80
C LEU A 141 0.23 -6.44 -33.24
N PRO A 142 1.27 -6.14 -34.05
CA PRO A 142 2.61 -5.93 -33.50
C PRO A 142 2.70 -4.68 -32.60
N PHE A 143 1.94 -3.63 -32.91
CA PHE A 143 1.91 -2.43 -32.09
C PHE A 143 1.20 -2.66 -30.76
N LEU A 144 0.11 -3.44 -30.78
CA LEU A 144 -0.66 -3.74 -29.58
C LEU A 144 0.14 -4.61 -28.60
N VAL A 145 0.85 -5.63 -29.09
CA VAL A 145 1.73 -6.45 -28.25
C VAL A 145 2.76 -5.58 -27.51
N ILE A 146 3.37 -4.60 -28.18
CA ILE A 146 4.31 -3.67 -27.53
C ILE A 146 3.63 -2.92 -26.40
N ILE A 147 2.43 -2.36 -26.62
CA ILE A 147 1.69 -1.63 -25.59
C ILE A 147 1.37 -2.54 -24.40
N GLU A 148 0.94 -3.79 -24.65
CA GLU A 148 0.59 -4.71 -23.57
C GLU A 148 1.82 -5.19 -22.78
N THR A 149 2.97 -5.35 -23.44
CA THR A 149 4.23 -5.61 -22.71
C THR A 149 4.63 -4.44 -21.83
N ILE A 150 4.45 -3.20 -22.30
CA ILE A 150 4.71 -1.99 -21.52
C ILE A 150 3.70 -1.86 -20.36
N SER A 151 2.41 -2.12 -20.60
CA SER A 151 1.36 -2.05 -19.58
C SER A 151 1.64 -3.04 -18.44
N ASN A 152 2.12 -4.24 -18.77
CA ASN A 152 2.49 -5.26 -17.80
C ASN A 152 3.70 -4.83 -16.95
N LEU A 153 4.71 -4.19 -17.54
CA LEU A 153 5.89 -3.69 -16.80
C LEU A 153 5.58 -2.49 -15.90
N ILE A 154 4.68 -1.58 -16.31
CA ILE A 154 4.37 -0.37 -15.53
C ILE A 154 3.46 -0.71 -14.32
N ARG A 155 2.73 -1.82 -14.36
CA ARG A 155 1.78 -2.28 -13.34
C ARG A 155 2.31 -2.21 -11.88
N PRO A 156 3.45 -2.83 -11.49
CA PRO A 156 3.99 -2.74 -10.14
C PRO A 156 4.44 -1.32 -9.76
N GLY A 157 4.87 -0.53 -10.76
CA GLY A 157 5.21 0.88 -10.59
C GLY A 157 4.00 1.73 -10.24
N THR A 158 2.89 1.57 -10.97
CA THR A 158 1.66 2.34 -10.68
C THR A 158 1.11 2.07 -9.29
N LEU A 159 1.18 0.81 -8.83
CA LEU A 159 0.78 0.41 -7.48
C LEU A 159 1.62 1.10 -6.41
N ALA A 160 2.95 1.08 -6.57
CA ALA A 160 3.88 1.68 -5.61
C ALA A 160 3.75 3.20 -5.56
N ILE A 161 3.65 3.87 -6.72
CA ILE A 161 3.49 5.32 -6.81
C ILE A 161 2.15 5.78 -6.21
N ARG A 162 1.08 5.00 -6.39
CA ARG A 162 -0.24 5.35 -5.84
C ARG A 162 -0.22 5.44 -4.33
N LEU A 163 0.45 4.50 -3.68
CA LEU A 163 0.52 4.46 -2.22
C LEU A 163 1.39 5.61 -1.69
N THR A 164 2.57 5.84 -2.29
CA THR A 164 3.49 6.90 -1.84
C THR A 164 2.92 8.28 -2.05
N ALA A 165 2.37 8.57 -3.24
CA ALA A 165 1.86 9.89 -3.58
C ALA A 165 0.73 10.32 -2.64
N ASN A 166 -0.19 9.40 -2.31
CA ASN A 166 -1.29 9.70 -1.41
C ASN A 166 -0.78 9.97 0.02
N MET A 167 0.14 9.14 0.54
CA MET A 167 0.69 9.35 1.89
C MET A 167 1.56 10.61 2.00
N ILE A 168 2.37 10.92 0.96
CA ILE A 168 3.16 12.16 0.92
C ILE A 168 2.25 13.39 0.84
N ALA A 169 1.28 13.38 -0.07
CA ALA A 169 0.40 14.53 -0.31
C ALA A 169 -0.42 14.87 0.93
N GLY A 170 -1.02 13.86 1.57
CA GLY A 170 -1.82 14.04 2.78
C GLY A 170 -1.02 14.64 3.94
N HIS A 171 0.16 14.08 4.19
CA HIS A 171 1.03 14.58 5.26
C HIS A 171 1.58 15.99 4.97
N LEU A 172 1.94 16.30 3.71
CA LEU A 172 2.32 17.65 3.30
C LEU A 172 1.17 18.66 3.48
N LEU A 173 -0.05 18.26 3.15
CA LEU A 173 -1.22 19.12 3.28
C LEU A 173 -1.53 19.40 4.76
N LEU A 174 -1.48 18.38 5.63
CA LEU A 174 -1.65 18.53 7.08
C LEU A 174 -0.58 19.45 7.70
N THR A 175 0.68 19.30 7.31
CA THR A 175 1.78 20.13 7.83
C THR A 175 1.73 21.57 7.34
N LEU A 176 1.34 21.81 6.08
CA LEU A 176 1.15 23.15 5.53
C LEU A 176 0.03 23.92 6.25
N LEU A 177 -1.14 23.28 6.41
CA LEU A 177 -2.27 23.87 7.14
C LEU A 177 -1.91 24.12 8.60
N GLY A 178 -1.25 23.16 9.25
CA GLY A 178 -0.78 23.29 10.64
C GLY A 178 0.17 24.48 10.83
N ASN A 179 1.15 24.65 9.93
CA ASN A 179 2.11 25.74 10.00
C ASN A 179 1.45 27.11 9.78
N SER A 180 0.47 27.21 8.87
CA SER A 180 -0.28 28.46 8.67
C SER A 180 -1.07 28.89 9.91
N GLY A 181 -1.47 27.94 10.77
CA GLY A 181 -2.29 28.19 11.96
C GLY A 181 -1.64 29.12 12.98
N ALA A 182 -0.32 29.12 13.10
CA ALA A 182 0.40 29.97 14.06
C ALA A 182 0.29 31.47 13.75
N THR A 183 -0.07 31.84 12.51
CA THR A 183 -0.14 33.24 12.04
C THR A 183 -1.56 33.81 12.00
N LEU A 184 -2.58 32.98 12.27
CA LEU A 184 -3.98 33.33 12.10
C LEU A 184 -4.61 33.92 13.38
N ASN A 185 -5.63 34.76 13.20
CA ASN A 185 -6.44 35.27 14.30
C ASN A 185 -7.25 34.14 14.97
N LEU A 186 -7.59 34.32 16.25
CA LEU A 186 -8.37 33.37 17.06
C LEU A 186 -9.69 32.92 16.41
N GLN A 187 -10.40 33.82 15.73
CA GLN A 187 -11.68 33.48 15.08
C GLN A 187 -11.48 32.60 13.82
N SER A 188 -10.42 32.84 13.04
CA SER A 188 -10.05 32.00 11.89
C SER A 188 -9.40 30.68 12.29
N LEU A 189 -8.78 30.62 13.48
CA LEU A 189 -8.21 29.39 14.05
C LEU A 189 -9.29 28.32 14.29
N ASN A 190 -10.48 28.71 14.76
CA ASN A 190 -11.59 27.77 14.93
C ASN A 190 -12.01 27.12 13.61
N ILE A 191 -12.01 27.88 12.52
CA ILE A 191 -12.32 27.38 11.17
C ILE A 191 -11.22 26.44 10.69
N LEU A 192 -9.95 26.80 10.90
CA LEU A 192 -8.81 25.94 10.55
C LEU A 192 -8.88 24.57 11.24
N ILE A 193 -9.20 24.54 12.54
CA ILE A 193 -9.32 23.30 13.30
C ILE A 193 -10.39 22.39 12.70
N ILE A 194 -11.56 22.94 12.32
CA ILE A 194 -12.62 22.17 11.66
C ILE A 194 -12.14 21.58 10.32
N ILE A 195 -11.42 22.37 9.52
CA ILE A 195 -10.87 21.89 8.25
C ILE A 195 -9.84 20.78 8.49
N GLN A 196 -8.99 20.93 9.51
CA GLN A 196 -7.94 19.96 9.80
C GLN A 196 -8.50 18.65 10.36
N THR A 197 -9.56 18.67 11.16
CA THR A 197 -10.25 17.45 11.59
C THR A 197 -10.93 16.75 10.42
N LEU A 198 -11.59 17.49 9.53
CA LEU A 198 -12.17 16.92 8.30
C LEU A 198 -11.10 16.28 7.41
N LEU A 199 -9.95 16.94 7.28
CA LEU A 199 -8.86 16.42 6.47
C LEU A 199 -8.23 15.16 7.08
N LEU A 200 -8.08 15.11 8.40
CA LEU A 200 -7.61 13.90 9.09
C LEU A 200 -8.58 12.72 8.89
N ILE A 201 -9.90 12.98 8.92
CA ILE A 201 -10.91 11.96 8.63
C ILE A 201 -10.74 11.46 7.19
N LEU A 202 -10.57 12.37 6.23
CA LEU A 202 -10.36 12.02 4.82
C LEU A 202 -9.09 11.16 4.64
N GLU A 203 -7.97 11.58 5.22
CA GLU A 203 -6.70 10.85 5.14
C GLU A 203 -6.78 9.47 5.81
N SER A 204 -7.52 9.34 6.92
CA SER A 204 -7.76 8.04 7.55
C SER A 204 -8.55 7.08 6.65
N ALA A 205 -9.53 7.61 5.90
CA ALA A 205 -10.28 6.82 4.92
C ALA A 205 -9.41 6.45 3.72
N VAL A 206 -8.62 7.39 3.19
CA VAL A 206 -7.68 7.14 2.08
C VAL A 206 -6.65 6.08 2.48
N ALA A 207 -6.07 6.14 3.67
CA ALA A 207 -5.13 5.15 4.18
C ALA A 207 -5.68 3.72 4.15
N MET A 208 -6.94 3.54 4.57
CA MET A 208 -7.63 2.24 4.54
C MET A 208 -7.93 1.78 3.10
N ILE A 209 -8.43 2.68 2.25
CA ILE A 209 -8.74 2.38 0.84
C ILE A 209 -7.47 2.01 0.08
N GLN A 210 -6.34 2.68 0.29
CA GLN A 210 -5.09 2.36 -0.41
C GLN A 210 -4.55 0.97 -0.05
N ALA A 211 -4.62 0.57 1.22
CA ALA A 211 -4.26 -0.79 1.64
C ALA A 211 -5.13 -1.84 0.94
N TYR A 212 -6.43 -1.59 0.89
CA TYR A 212 -7.41 -2.46 0.23
C TYR A 212 -7.15 -2.57 -1.28
N VAL A 213 -7.07 -1.44 -1.99
CA VAL A 213 -6.84 -1.39 -3.44
C VAL A 213 -5.52 -2.07 -3.81
N PHE A 214 -4.44 -1.85 -3.04
CA PHE A 214 -3.17 -2.53 -3.27
C PHE A 214 -3.33 -4.06 -3.21
N SER A 215 -3.93 -4.57 -2.12
CA SER A 215 -4.12 -6.01 -1.93
C SER A 215 -5.02 -6.62 -3.01
N ILE A 216 -6.13 -5.97 -3.39
CA ILE A 216 -7.02 -6.48 -4.44
C ILE A 216 -6.35 -6.51 -5.80
N LEU A 217 -5.69 -5.43 -6.23
CA LEU A 217 -5.03 -5.44 -7.54
C LEU A 217 -3.98 -6.56 -7.60
N THR A 218 -3.23 -6.77 -6.52
CA THR A 218 -2.28 -7.91 -6.47
C THR A 218 -2.98 -9.27 -6.55
N THR A 219 -4.17 -9.44 -5.94
CA THR A 219 -4.94 -10.69 -6.09
C THR A 219 -5.43 -10.89 -7.52
N ILE A 220 -5.93 -9.85 -8.19
CA ILE A 220 -6.40 -9.91 -9.57
C ILE A 220 -5.23 -10.28 -10.49
N TYR A 221 -4.07 -9.65 -10.32
CA TYR A 221 -2.88 -9.96 -11.11
C TYR A 221 -2.40 -11.39 -10.90
N SER A 222 -2.51 -11.94 -9.69
CA SER A 222 -2.22 -13.36 -9.48
C SER A 222 -3.21 -14.26 -10.19
N SER A 223 -4.49 -13.89 -10.25
CA SER A 223 -5.53 -14.67 -10.91
C SER A 223 -5.50 -14.60 -12.44
N GLU A 224 -4.94 -13.54 -13.01
CA GLU A 224 -4.73 -13.42 -14.46
C GLU A 224 -3.60 -14.34 -14.95
N VAL A 225 -2.58 -14.54 -14.10
CA VAL A 225 -1.38 -15.30 -14.45
C VAL A 225 -1.50 -16.80 -14.10
N ALA A 226 -2.33 -17.14 -13.12
CA ALA A 226 -2.53 -18.53 -12.65
C ALA A 226 -3.62 -19.29 -13.43
#